data_AF-D4JFM2-F1
#
_entry.id   AF-D4JFM2-F1
#
_cell.length_a   1.000
_cell.length_b   1.000
_cell.length_c   1.000
_cell.angle_alpha   90.00
_cell.angle_beta   90.00
_cell.angle_gamma   90.00
#
_symmetry.space_group_name_H-M   'P 1'
#
loop_
_entity.id
_entity.type
_entity.pdbx_description
1 polymer ?
#
loop_
_entity_poly.entity_id
_entity_poly.type
_entity_poly.pdbx_seq_one_letter_code
_entity_poly.pdbx_strand_id
1 'polypeptide(L)' 'MNEDFGGEYIDQYAVVDGNIITGKSAAACVDFGFAILEKLGGKELADKVKESVYYASSN' A
#
# COMPACT_ATOMS: atom_id res chain seq x y z
N MET A 1 -19.60 7.23 3.15
CA MET A 1 -18.67 8.33 3.43
C MET A 1 -18.31 9.01 2.11
N ASN A 2 -19.29 9.48 1.32
CA ASN A 2 -19.04 9.63 -0.12
C ASN A 2 -19.19 11.05 -0.65
N GLU A 3 -19.48 12.07 0.17
CA GLU A 3 -19.84 13.38 -0.42
C GLU A 3 -19.20 14.63 0.22
N ASP A 4 -18.32 14.52 1.24
CA ASP A 4 -17.84 15.73 1.95
C ASP A 4 -16.35 15.74 2.34
N PHE A 5 -15.50 14.95 1.68
CA PHE A 5 -14.04 14.95 1.96
C PHE A 5 -13.18 15.48 0.81
N GLY A 6 -13.78 15.89 -0.30
CA GLY A 6 -13.08 16.50 -1.44
C GLY A 6 -12.14 15.56 -2.22
N GLY A 7 -12.25 14.25 -2.03
CA GLY A 7 -11.48 13.23 -2.75
C GLY A 7 -12.37 12.17 -3.40
N GLU A 8 -11.75 11.32 -4.22
CA GLU A 8 -12.40 10.16 -4.85
C GLU A 8 -12.16 8.91 -4.01
N TYR A 9 -13.23 8.17 -3.69
CA TYR A 9 -13.08 6.88 -3.04
C TYR A 9 -12.69 5.82 -4.06
N ILE A 10 -11.58 5.13 -3.80
CA ILE A 10 -11.07 4.03 -4.63
C ILE A 10 -11.13 2.75 -3.79
N ASP A 11 -11.87 1.73 -4.24
CA ASP A 11 -12.00 0.44 -3.54
C ASP A 11 -10.77 -0.47 -3.76
N GLN A 12 -9.64 -0.06 -3.18
CA GLN A 12 -8.38 -0.81 -3.15
C GLN A 12 -7.88 -0.92 -1.70
N TYR A 13 -7.06 -1.92 -1.41
CA TYR A 13 -6.51 -2.06 -0.05
C TYR A 13 -5.66 -0.84 0.32
N ALA A 14 -4.73 -0.45 -0.54
CA ALA A 14 -3.94 0.76 -0.39
C ALA A 14 -3.88 1.55 -1.71
N VAL A 15 -3.81 2.87 -1.61
CA VAL A 15 -3.70 3.80 -2.75
C VAL A 15 -2.57 4.78 -2.48
N VAL A 16 -1.80 5.10 -3.52
CA VAL A 16 -0.75 6.12 -3.50
C VAL A 16 -1.14 7.25 -4.43
N ASP A 17 -1.25 8.47 -3.88
CA ASP A 17 -1.41 9.71 -4.64
C ASP A 17 -0.28 10.67 -4.26
N GLY A 18 0.70 10.83 -5.15
CA GLY A 18 1.90 11.61 -4.87
C GLY A 18 2.61 11.10 -3.61
N ASN A 19 2.53 11.86 -2.52
CA ASN A 19 3.12 11.55 -1.21
C ASN A 19 2.09 11.11 -0.16
N ILE A 20 0.81 11.04 -0.52
CA ILE A 20 -0.27 10.56 0.35
C ILE A 20 -0.46 9.08 0.07
N ILE A 21 -0.40 8.27 1.12
CA ILE A 21 -0.69 6.84 1.06
C ILE A 21 -1.86 6.58 2.01
N THR A 22 -2.91 5.94 1.53
CA THR A 22 -4.09 5.57 2.33
C THR A 22 -4.27 4.05 2.32
N GLY A 23 -4.83 3.51 3.41
CA GLY A 23 -5.20 2.10 3.54
C GLY A 23 -6.66 1.97 4.02
N LYS A 24 -7.46 1.10 3.40
CA LYS A 24 -8.91 1.09 3.64
C LYS A 24 -9.37 0.47 4.96
N SER A 25 -8.57 -0.41 5.56
CA SER A 25 -8.89 -1.10 6.83
C SER A 25 -7.69 -1.87 7.36
N ALA A 26 -7.85 -2.57 8.49
CA ALA A 26 -6.82 -3.46 9.04
C ALA A 26 -6.40 -4.58 8.07
N ALA A 27 -7.27 -5.01 7.15
CA ALA A 27 -6.92 -6.00 6.13
C ALA A 27 -5.93 -5.44 5.09
N ALA A 28 -5.81 -4.12 4.98
CA ALA A 28 -4.89 -3.45 4.05
C ALA A 28 -3.47 -3.24 4.59
N CYS A 29 -3.19 -3.60 5.85
CA CYS A 29 -1.92 -3.27 6.51
C CYS A 29 -0.69 -3.70 5.71
N VAL A 30 -0.76 -4.84 5.02
CA VAL A 30 0.36 -5.38 4.26
C VAL A 30 0.61 -4.56 2.98
N ASP A 31 -0.43 -4.32 2.16
CA ASP A 31 -0.32 -3.50 0.94
C ASP A 31 0.10 -2.06 1.27
N PHE A 32 -0.47 -1.50 2.33
CA PHE A 32 -0.14 -0.17 2.83
C PHE A 32 1.33 -0.07 3.26
N GLY A 33 1.81 -1.07 4.01
CA GLY A 33 3.20 -1.15 4.44
C GLY A 33 4.18 -1.23 3.26
N PHE A 34 3.87 -2.03 2.24
CA PHE A 34 4.72 -2.12 1.05
C PHE A 34 4.71 -0.85 0.22
N ALA A 35 3.57 -0.16 0.10
CA ALA A 35 3.52 1.14 -0.56
C ALA A 35 4.43 2.18 0.13
N ILE A 36 4.48 2.19 1.47
CA ILE A 36 5.41 3.05 2.23
C ILE A 36 6.86 2.66 1.96
N LEU A 37 7.19 1.36 2.02
CA LEU A 37 8.54 0.87 1.77
C LEU A 37 9.03 1.24 0.37
N GLU A 38 8.19 1.08 -0.64
CA GLU A 38 8.52 1.44 -2.02
C GLU A 38 8.71 2.95 -2.18
N LYS A 39 7.85 3.77 -1.54
CA LYS A 39 7.95 5.23 -1.61
C LYS A 39 9.22 5.79 -0.97
N LEU A 40 9.66 5.20 0.14
CA LEU A 40 10.80 5.69 0.92
C LEU A 40 12.13 5.02 0.56
N GLY A 41 12.11 3.72 0.29
CA GLY A 41 13.30 2.90 0.05
C GLY A 41 13.41 2.35 -1.37
N GLY A 42 12.47 2.67 -2.25
CA GLY A 42 12.45 2.18 -3.62
C GLY A 42 11.96 0.73 -3.75
N LYS A 43 11.71 0.34 -5.00
CA LYS A 43 11.13 -0.95 -5.34
C LYS A 43 11.97 -2.14 -4.86
N GLU A 44 13.30 -2.05 -5.00
CA GLU A 44 14.21 -3.13 -4.62
C GLU A 44 14.11 -3.48 -3.14
N LEU A 45 14.04 -2.47 -2.26
CA LEU A 45 13.85 -2.71 -0.83
C LEU A 45 12.48 -3.33 -0.56
N ALA A 46 11.42 -2.80 -1.17
CA ALA A 46 10.07 -3.32 -0.98
C ALA A 46 9.95 -4.78 -1.40
N ASP A 47 10.51 -5.16 -2.55
CA ASP A 47 10.52 -6.54 -3.05
C ASP A 47 11.32 -7.47 -2.12
N LYS A 48 12.51 -7.04 -1.68
CA LYS A 48 13.31 -7.80 -0.72
C LYS A 48 12.56 -8.07 0.58
N VAL A 49 11.80 -7.09 1.08
CA VAL A 49 10.99 -7.29 2.29
C VAL A 49 9.83 -8.24 2.00
N LYS A 50 9.11 -8.12 0.87
CA LYS A 50 8.04 -9.04 0.46
C LYS A 50 8.51 -10.49 0.48
N GLU A 51 9.66 -10.77 -0.14
CA GLU A 51 10.29 -12.09 -0.15
C GLU A 51 10.64 -12.57 1.27
N SER A 52 11.21 -11.71 2.11
CA SER A 52 11.64 -12.07 3.47
C SER A 52 10.50 -12.47 4.41
N VAL A 53 9.28 -11.99 4.13
CA VAL A 53 8.08 -12.33 4.91
C VAL A 53 7.18 -13.35 4.22
N TYR A 54 7.68 -13.99 3.15
CA TYR A 54 6.96 -14.96 2.32
C TYR A 54 5.64 -14.42 1.75
N TYR A 55 5.56 -13.10 1.57
CA TYR A 55 4.38 -12.46 1.00
C TYR A 55 4.48 -12.55 -0.52
N ALA A 56 3.52 -13.25 -1.13
CA ALA A 56 3.47 -13.58 -2.56
C ALA A 56 4.58 -14.49 -3.09
N SER A 57 5.14 -15.38 -2.25
CA SER A 57 5.88 -16.55 -2.73
C SER A 57 4.90 -17.57 -3.34
N SER A 58 4.42 -17.30 -4.54
CA SER A 58 3.80 -18.27 -5.44
C SER A 58 4.72 -18.37 -6.66
N ASN A 59 5.15 -19.59 -6.98
CA ASN A 59 5.91 -19.91 -8.20
C ASN A 59 5.23 -19.36 -9.46
#